data_AF-A0A9Q2EN92-F1
#
_entry.id   AF-A0A9Q2EN92-F1
#
_cell.length_a   1.000
_cell.length_b   1.000
_cell.length_c   1.000
_cell.angle_alpha   90.00
_cell.angle_beta   90.00
_cell.angle_gamma   90.00
#
_symmetry.space_group_name_H-M   'P 1'
#
loop_
_entity.id
_entity.type
_entity.pdbx_description
1 polymer ?
#
loop_
_entity_poly.entity_id
_entity_poly.type
_entity_poly.pdbx_seq_one_letter_code
_entity_poly.pdbx_strand_id
1 'polypeptide(L)'
;MLGMIYLNENIVSVDKATSLKLKKRQQDGALAPITLISQKNMPLLCKALILATELPERMPVYLTTSNVFRLPELSKFAQAWFYTQNDGWIYFPSIRLFRQCAMDAIRDHDPHAGDITLQNCWQQAVLQGITLN
;
A
#
# COMPACT_ATOMS: atom_id res chain seq x y z
N MET A 1 -11.42 -7.53 7.67
CA MET A 1 -11.02 -6.13 7.94
C MET A 1 -9.90 -5.79 6.97
N LEU A 2 -10.01 -4.69 6.23
CA LEU A 2 -9.01 -4.25 5.24
C LEU A 2 -8.18 -3.12 5.86
N GLY A 3 -6.85 -3.17 5.71
CA GLY A 3 -5.98 -2.03 5.99
C GLY A 3 -5.84 -1.18 4.73
N MET A 4 -6.19 0.10 4.81
CA MET A 4 -5.96 1.04 3.70
C MET A 4 -4.76 1.93 4.03
N ILE A 5 -3.79 1.98 3.12
CA ILE A 5 -2.64 2.88 3.18
C ILE A 5 -2.79 3.88 2.03
N TYR A 6 -3.12 5.13 2.35
CA TYR A 6 -3.15 6.21 1.38
C TYR A 6 -1.77 6.85 1.29
N LEU A 7 -1.21 6.95 0.10
CA LEU A 7 0.16 7.41 -0.18
C LEU A 7 0.11 8.69 -1.01
N ASN A 8 0.38 9.84 -0.42
CA ASN A 8 0.59 11.10 -1.16
C ASN A 8 2.03 11.57 -0.91
N GLU A 9 2.57 12.38 -1.82
CA GLU A 9 3.93 12.95 -1.75
C GLU A 9 4.24 13.57 -0.38
N ASN A 10 3.22 14.11 0.29
CA ASN A 10 3.34 14.81 1.58
C ASN A 10 2.70 14.09 2.78
N ILE A 11 1.85 13.09 2.56
CA ILE A 11 1.05 12.46 3.62
C ILE A 11 0.88 10.98 3.31
N VAL A 12 1.22 10.13 4.28
CA VAL A 12 0.79 8.74 4.26
C VAL A 12 -0.13 8.51 5.46
N SER A 13 -1.30 7.90 5.26
CA SER A 13 -2.27 7.62 6.32
C SER A 13 -2.71 6.15 6.30
N VAL A 14 -2.91 5.57 7.49
CA VAL A 14 -3.52 4.25 7.64
C VAL A 14 -4.95 4.42 8.14
N ASP A 15 -5.92 3.89 7.41
CA ASP A 15 -7.30 3.75 7.88
C ASP A 15 -7.64 2.26 8.04
N LYS A 16 -8.13 1.87 9.22
CA LYS A 16 -8.77 0.56 9.45
C LYS A 16 -10.22 0.67 8.98
N ALA A 17 -10.44 0.90 7.69
CA ALA A 17 -11.77 1.07 7.15
C ALA A 17 -12.51 -0.28 7.11
N THR A 18 -13.46 -0.45 8.02
CA THR A 18 -14.61 -1.35 7.83
C THR A 18 -15.41 -0.83 6.63
N SER A 19 -15.76 -1.71 5.69
CA SER A 19 -16.65 -1.43 4.56
C SER A 19 -17.82 -0.50 4.96
N LEU A 20 -18.19 0.42 4.06
CA LEU A 20 -19.44 1.19 4.02
C LEU A 20 -19.59 2.56 4.74
N LYS A 21 -18.58 3.21 5.34
CA LYS A 21 -18.82 4.52 6.01
C LYS A 21 -17.89 5.69 5.67
N LEU A 22 -17.35 5.75 4.46
CA LEU A 22 -16.57 6.92 4.01
C LEU A 22 -17.41 8.19 3.79
N LYS A 23 -18.73 8.10 3.59
CA LYS A 23 -19.61 9.28 3.45
C LYS A 23 -20.17 9.86 4.77
N LYS A 24 -20.00 9.19 5.91
CA LYS A 24 -20.60 9.63 7.20
C LYS A 24 -19.61 9.85 8.34
N ARG A 25 -18.32 9.53 8.14
CA ARG A 25 -17.31 9.55 9.21
C ARG A 25 -16.46 10.82 9.30
N GLN A 26 -16.68 11.81 8.43
CA GLN A 26 -16.03 13.12 8.56
C GLN A 26 -16.70 14.05 9.60
N GLN A 27 -17.81 13.64 10.24
CA GLN A 27 -18.53 14.48 11.22
C GLN A 27 -18.36 14.09 12.70
N ASP A 28 -17.95 12.86 13.01
CA ASP A 28 -17.77 12.43 14.40
C ASP A 28 -16.30 12.09 14.65
N GLY A 29 -15.65 12.94 15.46
CA GLY A 29 -14.23 12.93 15.79
C GLY A 29 -13.74 11.70 16.57
N ALA A 30 -13.83 10.52 15.97
CA ALA A 30 -13.18 9.30 16.44
C ALA A 30 -12.34 8.71 15.30
N LEU A 31 -11.21 9.36 15.02
CA LEU A 31 -10.20 8.84 14.09
C LEU A 31 -9.40 7.76 14.82
N ALA A 32 -9.39 6.54 14.26
CA ALA A 32 -8.30 5.60 14.52
C ALA A 32 -6.97 6.31 14.20
N PRO A 33 -5.86 5.99 14.89
CA PRO A 33 -4.62 6.73 14.74
C PRO A 33 -4.16 6.67 13.29
N ILE A 34 -4.25 7.83 12.63
CA ILE A 34 -3.63 8.07 11.34
C ILE A 34 -2.14 8.26 11.63
N THR A 35 -1.32 7.25 11.35
CA THR A 35 0.14 7.42 11.40
C THR A 35 0.55 8.25 10.19
N LEU A 36 0.94 9.51 10.42
CA LEU A 36 1.43 10.42 9.39
C LEU A 36 2.96 10.30 9.28
N ILE A 37 3.47 9.86 8.13
CA ILE A 37 4.90 9.93 7.81
C ILE A 37 5.12 11.07 6.81
N SER A 38 5.64 12.20 7.28
CA SER A 38 6.13 13.28 6.42
C SER A 38 7.64 13.19 6.34
N GLN A 39 8.15 12.46 5.34
CA GLN A 39 9.57 12.45 5.00
C GLN A 39 9.70 12.76 3.51
N LYS A 40 9.99 14.04 3.19
CA LYS A 40 10.04 14.54 1.81
C LYS A 40 11.01 13.76 0.91
N ASN A 41 12.07 13.17 1.46
CA ASN A 41 13.14 12.52 0.69
C ASN A 41 13.11 10.99 0.74
N MET A 42 12.03 10.39 1.26
CA MET A 42 11.91 8.93 1.34
C MET A 42 11.09 8.39 0.17
N PRO A 43 11.57 7.32 -0.52
CA PRO A 43 10.80 6.65 -1.55
C PRO A 43 9.44 6.15 -1.05
N LEU A 44 8.45 6.16 -1.93
CA LEU A 44 7.05 5.90 -1.57
C LEU A 44 6.84 4.49 -1.02
N LEU A 45 7.55 3.50 -1.59
CA LEU A 45 7.53 2.13 -1.11
C LEU A 45 8.07 2.02 0.33
N CYS A 46 9.13 2.75 0.66
CA CYS A 46 9.69 2.74 2.01
C CYS A 46 8.72 3.34 3.03
N LYS A 47 8.04 4.45 2.68
CA LYS A 47 6.98 5.02 3.53
C LYS A 47 5.85 4.02 3.79
N ALA A 48 5.41 3.33 2.74
CA ALA A 48 4.38 2.30 2.84
C ALA A 48 4.82 1.12 3.72
N LEU A 49 6.07 0.68 3.58
CA LEU A 49 6.63 -0.42 4.35
C LEU A 49 6.70 -0.09 5.85
N ILE A 50 7.08 1.14 6.21
CA ILE A 50 7.06 1.59 7.61
C ILE A 50 5.63 1.52 8.16
N LEU A 51 4.63 2.00 7.44
CA LEU A 51 3.25 1.92 7.93
C LEU A 51 2.70 0.50 8.05
N ALA A 52 3.18 -0.41 7.20
CA ALA A 52 2.79 -1.80 7.28
C ALA A 52 3.31 -2.52 8.54
N THR A 53 4.30 -1.97 9.27
CA THR A 53 4.74 -2.54 10.55
C THR A 53 3.68 -2.39 11.64
N GLU A 54 2.78 -1.41 11.51
CA GLU A 54 1.70 -1.13 12.46
C GLU A 54 0.44 -1.99 12.22
N LEU A 55 0.44 -2.79 11.16
CA LEU A 55 -0.72 -3.58 10.73
C LEU A 55 -0.57 -5.07 11.06
N PRO A 56 -1.65 -5.78 11.44
CA PRO A 56 -1.60 -7.21 11.72
C PRO A 56 -1.19 -8.02 10.50
N GLU A 57 -0.35 -9.06 10.67
CA GLU A 57 0.25 -9.82 9.56
C GLU A 57 -0.76 -10.39 8.56
N ARG A 58 -1.91 -10.86 9.04
CA ARG A 58 -2.96 -11.50 8.23
C ARG A 58 -3.97 -10.51 7.66
N MET A 59 -3.83 -9.21 7.93
CA MET A 59 -4.74 -8.20 7.42
C MET A 59 -4.49 -7.99 5.93
N PRO A 60 -5.49 -8.08 5.04
CA PRO A 60 -5.37 -7.63 3.66
C PRO A 60 -5.02 -6.14 3.64
N VAL A 61 -4.22 -5.71 2.66
CA VAL A 61 -3.78 -4.32 2.54
C VAL A 61 -4.06 -3.78 1.15
N TYR A 62 -4.54 -2.54 1.10
CA TYR A 62 -4.74 -1.76 -0.11
C TYR A 62 -3.93 -0.48 -0.02
N LEU A 63 -2.98 -0.32 -0.94
CA LEU A 63 -2.15 0.87 -1.09
C LEU A 63 -2.66 1.65 -2.28
N THR A 64 -2.90 2.95 -2.14
CA THR A 64 -3.33 3.81 -3.25
C THR A 64 -2.65 5.17 -3.19
N THR A 65 -2.23 5.67 -4.34
CA THR A 65 -1.67 7.02 -4.48
C THR A 65 -2.64 8.01 -5.11
N SER A 66 -3.70 7.48 -5.72
CA SER A 66 -4.77 8.27 -6.28
C SER A 66 -5.96 8.37 -5.31
N ASN A 67 -6.72 9.47 -5.43
CA ASN A 67 -8.05 9.60 -4.82
C ASN A 67 -9.11 8.71 -5.50
N VAL A 68 -8.71 7.78 -6.37
CA VAL A 68 -9.65 6.92 -7.10
C VAL A 68 -10.14 5.81 -6.16
N PHE A 69 -11.40 5.94 -5.74
CA PHE A 69 -12.08 5.10 -4.76
C PHE A 69 -12.58 3.74 -5.30
N ARG A 70 -11.99 3.20 -6.38
CA ARG A 70 -12.32 1.81 -6.77
C ARG A 70 -11.49 0.86 -5.93
N LEU A 71 -12.05 0.47 -4.79
CA LEU A 71 -11.51 -0.63 -4.00
C LEU A 71 -11.56 -1.91 -4.85
N PRO A 72 -10.45 -2.64 -4.98
CA PRO A 72 -10.44 -3.91 -5.68
C PRO A 72 -11.29 -4.92 -4.91
N GLU A 73 -11.85 -5.88 -5.65
CA GLU A 73 -12.50 -7.02 -5.02
C GLU A 73 -11.46 -7.79 -4.19
N LEU A 74 -11.84 -8.13 -2.95
CA LEU A 74 -10.98 -8.92 -2.08
C LEU A 74 -10.74 -10.28 -2.74
N SER A 75 -9.48 -10.61 -2.98
CA SER A 75 -9.06 -11.81 -3.67
C SER A 75 -8.05 -12.57 -2.83
N LYS A 76 -7.85 -13.85 -3.15
CA LYS A 76 -6.72 -14.64 -2.62
C LYS A 76 -5.40 -14.26 -3.27
N PHE A 77 -5.44 -13.48 -4.35
CA PHE A 77 -4.29 -13.06 -5.14
C PHE A 77 -4.05 -11.56 -4.98
N ALA A 78 -2.79 -11.17 -5.10
CA ALA A 78 -2.41 -9.78 -5.22
C ALA A 78 -2.91 -9.20 -6.56
N GLN A 79 -3.31 -7.93 -6.54
CA GLN A 79 -3.81 -7.20 -7.70
C GLN A 79 -3.17 -5.82 -7.71
N ALA A 80 -2.95 -5.26 -8.90
CA ALA A 80 -2.46 -3.90 -9.02
C ALA A 80 -2.96 -3.25 -10.30
N TRP A 81 -2.98 -1.92 -10.28
CA TRP A 81 -3.14 -1.10 -11.47
C TRP A 81 -2.26 0.13 -11.31
N PHE A 82 -1.51 0.44 -12.37
CA PHE A 82 -0.58 1.55 -12.38
C PHE A 82 -0.82 2.43 -13.60
N TYR A 83 -0.88 3.74 -13.35
CA TYR A 83 -0.75 4.76 -14.39
C TYR A 83 0.74 5.08 -14.64
N THR A 84 1.55 5.12 -13.58
CA THR A 84 3.02 5.23 -13.63
C THR A 84 3.67 4.37 -12.54
N GLN A 85 5.00 4.37 -12.43
CA GLN A 85 5.74 3.54 -11.47
C GLN A 85 5.32 3.75 -10.00
N ASN A 86 4.82 4.94 -9.64
CA ASN A 86 4.32 5.27 -8.31
C ASN A 86 2.87 5.79 -8.30
N ASP A 87 2.20 5.90 -9.45
CA ASP A 87 0.81 6.35 -9.51
C ASP A 87 -0.12 5.17 -9.81
N GLY A 88 -1.06 4.88 -8.92
CA GLY A 88 -1.97 3.75 -9.03
C GLY A 88 -2.39 3.16 -7.68
N TRP A 89 -2.64 1.86 -7.68
CA TRP A 89 -2.96 1.11 -6.48
C TRP A 89 -2.42 -0.33 -6.52
N ILE A 90 -2.17 -0.88 -5.33
CA ILE A 90 -1.78 -2.27 -5.13
C ILE A 90 -2.59 -2.86 -3.97
N TYR A 91 -3.10 -4.06 -4.18
CA TYR A 91 -3.74 -4.89 -3.17
C TYR A 91 -2.92 -6.14 -2.89
N PHE A 92 -2.74 -6.46 -1.62
CA PHE A 92 -2.24 -7.76 -1.17
C PHE A 92 -3.25 -8.42 -0.24
N PRO A 93 -3.42 -9.75 -0.35
CA PRO A 93 -4.33 -10.51 0.52
C PRO A 93 -3.83 -10.60 1.97
N SER A 94 -2.56 -10.27 2.23
CA SER A 94 -2.04 -10.09 3.59
C SER A 94 -0.88 -9.08 3.63
N ILE A 95 -0.76 -8.35 4.74
CA ILE A 95 0.36 -7.46 5.05
C ILE A 95 1.68 -8.20 5.04
N ARG A 96 1.71 -9.45 5.50
CA ARG A 96 2.92 -10.28 5.45
C ARG A 96 3.46 -10.41 4.03
N LEU A 97 2.59 -10.68 3.06
CA LEU A 97 2.99 -10.79 1.65
C LEU A 97 3.46 -9.45 1.08
N PHE A 98 2.74 -8.36 1.37
CA PHE A 98 3.20 -7.02 0.99
C PHE A 98 4.60 -6.73 1.54
N ARG A 99 4.83 -6.96 2.83
CA ARG A 99 6.14 -6.71 3.47
C ARG A 99 7.23 -7.54 2.82
N GLN A 100 6.96 -8.82 2.54
CA GLN A 100 7.91 -9.70 1.86
C GLN A 100 8.28 -9.13 0.49
N CYS A 101 7.31 -8.86 -0.38
CA CYS A 101 7.57 -8.33 -1.71
C CYS A 101 8.25 -6.95 -1.68
N ALA A 102 7.88 -6.08 -0.74
CA ALA A 102 8.53 -4.79 -0.58
C ALA A 102 10.00 -4.92 -0.14
N MET A 103 10.29 -5.80 0.82
CA MET A 103 11.67 -6.06 1.26
C MET A 103 12.51 -6.70 0.17
N ASP A 104 11.95 -7.63 -0.60
CA ASP A 104 12.64 -8.24 -1.74
C ASP A 104 12.91 -7.20 -2.83
N ALA A 105 11.94 -6.31 -3.12
CA ALA A 105 12.13 -5.23 -4.09
C ALA A 105 13.24 -4.26 -3.66
N ILE A 106 13.32 -3.94 -2.37
CA ILE A 106 14.39 -3.09 -1.82
C ILE A 106 15.75 -3.80 -1.90
N ARG A 107 15.79 -5.12 -1.65
CA ARG A 107 17.04 -5.91 -1.71
C ARG A 107 17.61 -5.99 -3.12
N ASP A 108 16.74 -6.13 -4.11
CA ASP A 108 17.12 -6.28 -5.52
C ASP A 108 17.31 -4.93 -6.24
N HIS A 109 17.06 -3.81 -5.55
CA HIS A 109 17.13 -2.47 -6.14
C HIS A 109 18.57 -2.02 -6.39
N ASP A 110 18.85 -1.56 -7.62
CA ASP A 110 20.07 -0.83 -7.94
C ASP A 110 19.89 0.66 -7.59
N PRO A 111 20.61 1.21 -6.60
CA PRO A 111 20.51 2.62 -6.24
C PRO A 111 20.88 3.59 -7.38
N HIS A 112 21.63 3.14 -8.38
CA HIS A 112 22.00 3.97 -9.53
C HIS A 112 20.89 4.08 -10.58
N ALA A 113 19.88 3.20 -10.54
CA ALA A 113 18.75 3.20 -11.46
C ALA A 113 17.64 4.19 -11.09
N GLY A 114 17.78 4.91 -9.97
CA GLY A 114 16.81 5.86 -9.44
C GLY A 114 16.16 5.38 -8.15
N ASP A 115 14.99 5.93 -7.81
CA ASP A 115 14.27 5.58 -6.58
C ASP A 115 13.53 4.25 -6.70
N ILE A 116 13.45 3.52 -5.59
CA ILE A 116 12.62 2.32 -5.48
C ILE A 116 11.13 2.70 -5.53
N THR A 117 10.36 2.00 -6.37
CA THR A 117 8.96 2.35 -6.67
C THR A 117 7.96 1.30 -6.20
N LEU A 118 6.69 1.68 -6.16
CA LEU A 118 5.57 0.75 -5.93
C LEU A 118 5.50 -0.34 -7.02
N GLN A 119 5.83 0.00 -8.26
CA GLN A 119 5.87 -0.97 -9.36
C GLN A 119 6.95 -2.03 -9.15
N ASN A 120 8.10 -1.71 -8.54
CA ASN A 120 9.12 -2.72 -8.20
C ASN A 120 8.59 -3.74 -7.19
N CYS A 121 7.81 -3.30 -6.19
CA CYS A 121 7.13 -4.20 -5.26
C CYS A 121 6.13 -5.12 -5.97
N TRP A 122 5.37 -4.59 -6.93
CA TRP A 122 4.46 -5.40 -7.74
C TRP A 122 5.20 -6.43 -8.59
N GLN A 123 6.34 -6.09 -9.18
CA GLN A 123 7.15 -7.05 -9.94
C GLN A 123 7.58 -8.25 -9.08
N GLN A 124 7.92 -8.02 -7.81
CA GLN A 124 8.22 -9.11 -6.88
C GLN A 124 6.99 -10.00 -6.61
N ALA A 125 5.79 -9.42 -6.51
CA ALA A 125 4.56 -10.20 -6.38
C ALA A 125 4.31 -11.10 -7.61
N VAL A 126 4.57 -10.58 -8.81
CA VAL A 126 4.48 -11.35 -10.07
C VAL A 126 5.51 -12.48 -10.09
N LEU A 127 6.78 -12.20 -9.76
CA LEU A 127 7.86 -13.19 -9.71
C LEU A 127 7.58 -14.31 -8.70
N GLN A 128 6.93 -13.99 -7.58
CA GLN A 128 6.55 -14.96 -6.56
C GLN A 128 5.28 -15.77 -6.92
N GLY A 129 4.61 -15.46 -8.04
CA GLY A 129 3.42 -16.19 -8.49
C GLY A 129 2.20 -16.01 -7.59
N ILE A 130 2.11 -14.88 -6.86
CA ILE A 130 0.99 -14.59 -5.94
C ILE A 130 -0.09 -13.69 -6.59
N THR A 131 0.02 -13.43 -7.89
CA THR A 131 -0.92 -12.61 -8.68
C THR A 131 -1.94 -13.48 -9.42
N LEU A 132 -3.07 -12.91 -9.81
CA LEU A 132 -4.01 -13.59 -10.71
C LEU A 132 -3.39 -13.58 -12.12
N ASN A 133 -3.24 -14.76 -12.73
CA ASN A 133 -2.84 -14.90 -14.14
C ASN A 133 -3.93 -14.39 -15.09
#